data_AF-A0A8T0ETL0-F1
#
_entry.id   AF-A0A8T0ETL0-F1
#
_cell.length_a   1.000
_cell.length_b   1.000
_cell.length_c   1.000
_cell.angle_alpha   90.00
_cell.angle_beta   90.00
_cell.angle_gamma   90.00
#
_symmetry.space_group_name_H-M   'P 1'
#
loop_
_entity.id
_entity.type
_entity.pdbx_description
1 polymer ?
#
loop_
_entity_poly.entity_id
_entity_poly.type
_entity_poly.pdbx_seq_one_letter_code
_entity_poly.pdbx_strand_id
1 'polypeptide(L)'
;MGVRTYNEELQYLEKISPVAWRIKKGFVSNMKVEGIFYVNSHLEKLMFDELRNFCRPGSIGGFLPGMKQIGNVAALPGIVSRSIGLPDVHSGYGFAIGNTAAFDMDDPKAIVSPAIVSPGGVGFDINCGVRLLRTNLMEKDVQPIKEQLAQSMFDHIPVGVGSKGIIPMNARDLEEALEMGVDWSLREGYAWAEDKKAL
;
A
#
# COMPACT_ATOMS: atom_id res chain seq x y z
N MET A 1 29.23 -4.35 -0.03
CA MET A 1 28.97 -5.05 -1.30
C MET A 1 28.70 -3.98 -2.34
N GLY A 2 29.43 -3.97 -3.46
CA GLY A 2 29.28 -2.95 -4.49
C GLY A 2 27.89 -2.99 -5.12
N VAL A 3 27.39 -1.83 -5.54
CA VAL A 3 26.15 -1.73 -6.32
C VAL A 3 26.39 -2.42 -7.66
N ARG A 4 25.60 -3.46 -7.97
CA ARG A 4 25.67 -4.12 -9.28
C ARG A 4 25.26 -3.14 -10.37
N THR A 5 25.88 -3.31 -11.53
CA THR A 5 25.52 -2.58 -12.74
C THR A 5 24.11 -2.93 -13.18
N TYR A 6 23.47 -2.04 -13.94
CA TYR A 6 22.13 -2.27 -14.48
C TYR A 6 22.04 -3.58 -15.28
N ASN A 7 23.06 -3.89 -16.10
CA ASN A 7 23.08 -5.11 -16.89
C ASN A 7 23.18 -6.39 -16.05
N GLU A 8 23.89 -6.35 -14.92
CA GLU A 8 23.92 -7.47 -13.97
C GLU A 8 22.58 -7.64 -13.25
N GLU A 9 21.89 -6.54 -12.94
CA GLU A 9 20.55 -6.58 -12.35
C GLU A 9 19.52 -7.21 -13.29
N LEU A 10 19.58 -6.89 -14.59
CA LEU A 10 18.67 -7.44 -15.61
C LEU A 10 18.71 -8.97 -15.70
N GLN A 11 19.82 -9.63 -15.35
CA GLN A 11 19.95 -11.09 -15.41
C GLN A 11 18.97 -11.82 -14.48
N TYR A 12 18.50 -11.14 -13.43
CA TYR A 12 17.54 -11.66 -12.47
C TYR A 12 16.09 -11.33 -12.83
N LEU A 13 15.85 -10.53 -13.87
CA LEU A 13 14.52 -10.15 -14.31
C LEU A 13 14.13 -10.97 -15.54
N GLU A 14 12.96 -11.59 -15.48
CA GLU A 14 12.46 -12.45 -16.55
C GLU A 14 11.00 -12.14 -16.84
N LYS A 15 10.69 -11.82 -18.10
CA LYS A 15 9.31 -11.57 -18.54
C LYS A 15 8.57 -12.90 -18.63
N ILE A 16 7.51 -13.06 -17.83
CA ILE A 16 6.68 -14.28 -17.81
C ILE A 16 5.50 -14.15 -18.77
N SER A 17 4.93 -12.95 -18.88
CA SER A 17 3.77 -12.68 -19.74
C SER A 17 3.81 -11.23 -20.25
N PRO A 18 2.87 -10.81 -21.13
CA PRO A 18 2.76 -9.42 -21.57
C PRO A 18 2.60 -8.42 -20.42
N VAL A 19 2.14 -8.87 -19.25
CA VAL A 19 1.84 -8.02 -18.09
C VAL A 19 2.57 -8.45 -16.80
N ALA A 20 3.52 -9.39 -16.86
CA ALA A 20 4.13 -9.93 -15.65
C ALA A 20 5.62 -10.22 -15.80
N TRP A 21 6.38 -9.88 -14.76
CA TRP A 21 7.81 -10.05 -14.66
C TRP A 21 8.19 -10.78 -13.37
N ARG A 22 9.05 -11.78 -13.47
CA ARG A 22 9.66 -12.50 -12.35
C ARG A 22 10.93 -11.77 -11.90
N ILE A 23 11.11 -11.67 -10.59
CA ILE A 23 12.37 -11.32 -9.93
C ILE A 23 12.95 -12.61 -9.35
N LYS A 24 13.99 -13.13 -9.97
CA LYS A 24 14.67 -14.37 -9.57
C LYS A 24 15.38 -14.19 -8.23
N LYS A 25 15.51 -15.29 -7.48
CA LYS A 25 16.33 -15.32 -6.25
C LYS A 25 17.76 -14.88 -6.56
N GLY A 26 18.35 -14.11 -5.64
CA GLY A 26 19.66 -13.49 -5.82
C GLY A 26 19.61 -12.07 -6.41
N PHE A 27 18.42 -11.59 -6.82
CA PHE A 27 18.25 -10.16 -7.12
C PHE A 27 18.50 -9.28 -5.88
N VAL A 28 18.15 -9.78 -4.71
CA VAL A 28 18.60 -9.29 -3.42
C VAL A 28 19.22 -10.48 -2.68
N SER A 29 20.22 -10.22 -1.84
CA SER A 29 20.82 -11.27 -1.02
C SER A 29 19.76 -11.87 -0.08
N ASN A 30 19.88 -13.17 0.19
CA ASN A 30 19.02 -13.90 1.14
C ASN A 30 17.53 -14.02 0.76
N MET A 31 17.14 -13.74 -0.48
CA MET A 31 15.78 -14.02 -0.98
C MET A 31 15.35 -15.46 -0.67
N LYS A 32 14.27 -15.61 0.10
CA LYS A 32 13.66 -16.90 0.48
C LYS A 32 12.72 -17.39 -0.60
N VAL A 33 11.98 -16.46 -1.20
CA VAL A 33 11.06 -16.69 -2.33
C VAL A 33 11.44 -15.84 -3.54
N GLU A 34 10.80 -16.08 -4.68
CA GLU A 34 10.90 -15.19 -5.84
C GLU A 34 10.00 -13.95 -5.66
N GLY A 35 10.32 -12.88 -6.37
CA GLY A 35 9.39 -11.76 -6.54
C GLY A 35 8.63 -11.89 -7.86
N ILE A 36 7.47 -11.24 -7.92
CA ILE A 36 6.73 -11.00 -9.18
C ILE A 36 6.19 -9.58 -9.15
N PHE A 37 6.16 -8.91 -10.29
CA PHE A 37 5.43 -7.66 -10.44
C PHE A 37 4.63 -7.65 -11.73
N TYR A 38 3.49 -6.95 -11.69
CA TYR A 38 2.56 -6.88 -12.81
C TYR A 38 2.59 -5.49 -13.41
N VAL A 39 2.93 -5.35 -14.68
CA VAL A 39 2.97 -4.04 -15.36
C VAL A 39 2.66 -4.21 -16.84
N ASN A 40 1.92 -3.28 -17.42
CA ASN A 40 1.76 -3.22 -18.88
C ASN A 40 3.01 -2.58 -19.53
N SER A 41 3.02 -2.49 -20.87
CA SER A 41 4.16 -1.93 -21.63
C SER A 41 4.46 -0.46 -21.33
N HIS A 42 3.50 0.29 -20.80
CA HIS A 42 3.71 1.69 -20.40
C HIS A 42 4.41 1.76 -19.04
N LEU A 43 3.85 1.08 -18.04
CA LEU A 43 4.36 1.04 -16.66
C LEU A 43 5.70 0.31 -16.55
N GLU A 44 5.94 -0.68 -17.41
CA GLU A 44 7.22 -1.38 -17.51
C GLU A 44 8.37 -0.39 -17.68
N LYS A 45 8.24 0.62 -18.55
CA LYS A 45 9.30 1.60 -18.77
C LYS A 45 9.67 2.34 -17.48
N LEU A 46 8.67 2.75 -16.71
CA LEU A 46 8.86 3.49 -15.46
C LEU A 46 9.64 2.65 -14.43
N MET A 47 9.28 1.38 -14.28
CA MET A 47 9.95 0.47 -13.35
C MET A 47 11.42 0.24 -13.72
N PHE A 48 11.71 0.04 -15.00
CA PHE A 48 13.09 -0.18 -15.47
C PHE A 48 13.93 1.10 -15.47
N ASP A 49 13.32 2.26 -15.69
CA ASP A 49 13.99 3.55 -15.59
C ASP A 49 14.37 3.88 -14.13
N GLU A 50 13.49 3.54 -13.17
CA GLU A 50 13.79 3.66 -11.73
C GLU A 50 15.01 2.80 -11.35
N LEU A 51 15.03 1.53 -11.75
CA LEU A 51 16.16 0.64 -11.53
C LEU A 51 17.44 1.14 -12.22
N ARG A 52 17.33 1.64 -13.46
CA ARG A 52 18.48 2.19 -14.21
C ARG A 52 19.07 3.40 -13.50
N ASN A 53 18.23 4.28 -12.97
CA ASN A 53 18.66 5.46 -12.23
C ASN A 53 19.38 5.08 -10.94
N PHE A 54 18.88 4.07 -10.21
CA PHE A 54 19.52 3.54 -9.01
C PHE A 54 20.92 2.96 -9.28
N CYS A 55 21.11 2.31 -10.43
CA CYS A 55 22.41 1.75 -10.83
C CYS A 55 23.41 2.79 -11.37
N ARG A 56 23.06 4.09 -11.48
CA ARG A 56 23.98 5.11 -12.02
C ARG A 56 25.11 5.40 -11.03
N PRO A 57 26.38 5.40 -11.48
CA PRO A 57 27.52 5.81 -10.67
C PRO A 57 27.34 7.24 -10.15
N GLY A 58 27.61 7.46 -8.86
CA GLY A 58 27.50 8.79 -8.24
C GLY A 58 26.08 9.23 -7.91
N SER A 59 25.07 8.36 -8.06
CA SER A 59 23.75 8.62 -7.47
C SER A 59 23.86 8.58 -5.94
N ILE A 60 23.61 9.72 -5.29
CA ILE A 60 23.57 9.86 -3.83
C ILE A 60 22.19 10.46 -3.50
N GLY A 61 21.41 9.77 -2.66
CA GLY A 61 20.16 10.32 -2.12
C GLY A 61 18.86 9.99 -2.86
N GLY A 62 18.69 8.76 -3.35
CA GLY A 62 17.41 8.28 -3.93
C GLY A 62 16.73 7.21 -3.06
N PHE A 63 15.42 7.06 -3.19
CA PHE A 63 14.69 5.92 -2.63
C PHE A 63 15.16 4.62 -3.29
N LEU A 64 15.07 3.51 -2.55
CA LEU A 64 15.37 2.20 -3.09
C LEU A 64 14.27 1.82 -4.09
N PRO A 65 14.61 1.45 -5.35
CA PRO A 65 13.61 1.23 -6.39
C PRO A 65 12.62 0.13 -5.99
N GLY A 66 11.38 0.23 -6.47
CA GLY A 66 10.29 -0.69 -6.11
C GLY A 66 10.67 -2.15 -6.36
N MET A 67 11.37 -2.45 -7.47
CA MET A 67 11.89 -3.80 -7.74
C MET A 67 12.80 -4.34 -6.63
N LYS A 68 13.67 -3.48 -6.08
CA LYS A 68 14.59 -3.86 -5.00
C LYS A 68 13.84 -4.05 -3.68
N GLN A 69 12.84 -3.22 -3.42
CA GLN A 69 11.98 -3.38 -2.25
C GLN A 69 11.19 -4.69 -2.30
N ILE A 70 10.64 -5.08 -3.46
CA ILE A 70 10.02 -6.41 -3.66
C ILE A 70 11.05 -7.52 -3.36
N GLY A 71 12.29 -7.37 -3.83
CA GLY A 71 13.37 -8.32 -3.53
C GLY A 71 13.73 -8.40 -2.05
N ASN A 72 13.77 -7.27 -1.34
CA ASN A 72 14.01 -7.23 0.11
C ASN A 72 12.90 -7.94 0.88
N VAL A 73 11.64 -7.70 0.50
CA VAL A 73 10.48 -8.36 1.11
C VAL A 73 10.52 -9.86 0.87
N ALA A 74 10.91 -10.28 -0.34
CA ALA A 74 11.14 -11.69 -0.67
C ALA A 74 12.26 -12.36 0.15
N ALA A 75 13.11 -11.59 0.86
CA ALA A 75 14.17 -12.09 1.73
C ALA A 75 13.74 -12.24 3.20
N LEU A 76 12.54 -11.76 3.56
CA LEU A 76 12.04 -11.83 4.93
C LEU A 76 11.76 -13.29 5.34
N PRO A 77 12.03 -13.66 6.61
CA PRO A 77 11.70 -14.99 7.12
C PRO A 77 10.19 -15.22 7.09
N GLY A 78 9.75 -16.48 6.99
CA GLY A 78 8.33 -16.84 7.00
C GLY A 78 7.53 -16.44 5.76
N ILE A 79 8.09 -15.70 4.80
CA ILE A 79 7.33 -15.31 3.59
C ILE A 79 6.91 -16.54 2.79
N VAL A 80 5.64 -16.57 2.39
CA VAL A 80 5.08 -17.69 1.63
C VAL A 80 4.89 -17.33 0.16
N SER A 81 5.07 -18.32 -0.71
CA SER A 81 4.90 -18.21 -2.16
C SER A 81 5.84 -17.18 -2.83
N ARG A 82 5.50 -15.88 -2.81
CA ARG A 82 6.17 -14.80 -3.55
C ARG A 82 5.94 -13.43 -2.87
N SER A 83 6.84 -12.48 -3.10
CA SER A 83 6.54 -11.05 -2.91
C SER A 83 5.95 -10.47 -4.21
N ILE A 84 4.83 -9.76 -4.12
CA ILE A 84 4.03 -9.39 -5.29
C ILE A 84 3.88 -7.87 -5.40
N GLY A 85 4.44 -7.25 -6.44
CA GLY A 85 4.17 -5.86 -6.80
C GLY A 85 2.95 -5.74 -7.72
N LEU A 86 1.93 -5.00 -7.29
CA LEU A 86 0.75 -4.66 -8.08
C LEU A 86 1.07 -3.61 -9.18
N PRO A 87 0.17 -3.35 -10.14
CA PRO A 87 0.44 -2.45 -11.27
C PRO A 87 0.81 -1.02 -10.94
N ASP A 88 0.41 -0.53 -9.78
CA ASP A 88 0.73 0.79 -9.26
C ASP A 88 1.97 0.79 -8.35
N VAL A 89 2.77 -0.29 -8.37
CA VAL A 89 3.92 -0.43 -7.48
C VAL A 89 4.96 0.69 -7.68
N HIS A 90 5.41 1.27 -6.57
CA HIS A 90 6.44 2.31 -6.56
C HIS A 90 7.18 2.35 -5.22
N SER A 91 8.33 3.04 -5.21
CA SER A 91 9.16 3.21 -4.02
C SER A 91 8.35 3.64 -2.78
N GLY A 92 8.44 2.83 -1.71
CA GLY A 92 7.84 3.09 -0.41
C GLY A 92 8.88 3.08 0.73
N TYR A 93 8.43 2.83 1.96
CA TYR A 93 9.27 2.76 3.16
C TYR A 93 9.51 1.31 3.58
N GLY A 94 10.64 0.74 3.14
CA GLY A 94 10.98 -0.68 3.36
C GLY A 94 10.28 -1.60 2.38
N PHE A 95 8.93 -1.64 2.42
CA PHE A 95 8.10 -2.24 1.38
C PHE A 95 7.80 -1.19 0.31
N ALA A 96 7.61 -1.64 -0.93
CA ALA A 96 7.05 -0.79 -1.98
C ALA A 96 5.55 -0.59 -1.74
N ILE A 97 5.03 0.57 -2.09
CA ILE A 97 3.58 0.80 -2.14
C ILE A 97 3.02 -0.11 -3.24
N GLY A 98 1.87 -0.74 -3.01
CA GLY A 98 1.33 -1.77 -3.92
C GLY A 98 2.04 -3.12 -3.82
N ASN A 99 2.96 -3.34 -2.86
CA ASN A 99 3.53 -4.66 -2.61
C ASN A 99 2.66 -5.47 -1.65
N THR A 100 2.41 -6.73 -2.01
CA THR A 100 1.70 -7.72 -1.20
C THR A 100 2.65 -8.84 -0.83
N ALA A 101 2.65 -9.21 0.44
CA ALA A 101 3.37 -10.36 0.96
C ALA A 101 2.54 -11.06 2.04
N ALA A 102 2.59 -12.38 2.06
CA ALA A 102 1.98 -13.20 3.09
C ALA A 102 3.07 -13.95 3.85
N PHE A 103 2.83 -14.20 5.13
CA PHE A 103 3.78 -14.84 6.04
C PHE A 103 3.09 -15.98 6.78
N ASP A 104 3.80 -17.10 6.93
CA ASP A 104 3.32 -18.26 7.68
C ASP A 104 3.48 -18.00 9.17
N MET A 105 2.36 -17.91 9.89
CA MET A 105 2.36 -17.65 11.33
C MET A 105 2.74 -18.88 12.16
N ASP A 106 2.75 -20.09 11.58
CA ASP A 106 3.18 -21.32 12.28
C ASP A 106 4.70 -21.52 12.20
N ASP A 107 5.40 -20.85 11.28
CA ASP A 107 6.87 -20.88 11.23
C ASP A 107 7.42 -20.15 12.48
N PRO A 108 8.18 -20.83 13.36
CA PRO A 108 8.75 -20.18 14.53
C PRO A 108 9.66 -19.01 14.15
N LYS A 109 10.35 -19.08 13.00
CA LYS A 109 11.18 -17.98 12.49
C LYS A 109 10.33 -16.78 12.07
N ALA A 110 9.03 -16.99 11.86
CA ALA A 110 8.11 -15.93 11.55
C ALA A 110 7.67 -15.13 12.78
N ILE A 111 7.47 -15.84 13.90
CA ILE A 111 6.92 -15.25 15.13
C ILE A 111 7.96 -14.43 15.90
N VAL A 112 9.25 -14.82 15.89
CA VAL A 112 10.29 -14.15 16.71
C VAL A 112 10.94 -12.93 16.06
N SER A 113 10.67 -12.67 14.77
CA SER A 113 11.33 -11.57 14.06
C SER A 113 10.41 -10.33 14.01
N PRO A 114 10.86 -9.14 14.48
CA PRO A 114 10.14 -7.88 14.28
C PRO A 114 10.02 -7.49 12.79
N ALA A 115 10.59 -8.29 11.88
CA ALA A 115 10.61 -8.05 10.45
C ALA A 115 9.33 -8.50 9.72
N ILE A 116 8.41 -9.23 10.37
CA ILE A 116 7.24 -9.84 9.70
C ILE A 116 5.97 -9.03 9.90
N VAL A 117 5.68 -8.64 11.14
CA VAL A 117 4.75 -7.52 11.39
C VAL A 117 5.56 -6.24 11.25
N SER A 118 5.90 -5.90 10.00
CA SER A 118 6.65 -4.68 9.67
C SER A 118 5.69 -3.51 9.50
N PRO A 119 5.79 -2.44 10.32
CA PRO A 119 4.99 -1.23 10.11
C PRO A 119 5.13 -0.64 8.70
N GLY A 120 6.33 -0.78 8.10
CA GLY A 120 6.57 -0.37 6.72
C GLY A 120 5.83 -1.19 5.67
N GLY A 121 5.40 -2.42 6.00
CA GLY A 121 4.57 -3.26 5.14
C GLY A 121 3.08 -2.94 5.20
N VAL A 122 2.63 -2.25 6.25
CA VAL A 122 1.23 -1.76 6.37
C VAL A 122 1.14 -0.32 5.87
N GLY A 123 2.11 0.52 6.24
CA GLY A 123 2.13 1.94 5.95
C GLY A 123 1.89 2.80 7.19
N PHE A 124 2.21 4.09 7.08
CA PHE A 124 2.04 5.05 8.18
C PHE A 124 0.57 5.38 8.43
N ASP A 125 -0.23 5.50 7.37
CA ASP A 125 -1.66 5.75 7.43
C ASP A 125 -2.41 4.40 7.46
N ILE A 126 -2.46 3.81 8.65
CA ILE A 126 -3.07 2.49 8.88
C ILE A 126 -4.57 2.59 8.58
N ASN A 127 -5.07 1.65 7.77
CA ASN A 127 -6.45 1.61 7.31
C ASN A 127 -6.84 2.80 6.41
N CYS A 128 -5.87 3.44 5.74
CA CYS A 128 -6.16 4.29 4.59
C CYS A 128 -6.98 3.49 3.58
N GLY A 129 -8.16 4.00 3.24
CA GLY A 129 -9.15 3.21 2.53
C GLY A 129 -10.22 4.07 1.88
N VAL A 130 -11.10 3.40 1.15
CA VAL A 130 -12.16 4.05 0.37
C VAL A 130 -13.50 3.46 0.80
N ARG A 131 -14.47 4.34 1.06
CA ARG A 131 -15.87 3.97 1.23
C ARG A 131 -16.68 4.52 0.06
N LEU A 132 -17.51 3.67 -0.55
CA LEU A 132 -18.43 4.06 -1.61
C LEU A 132 -19.86 4.08 -1.07
N LEU A 133 -20.52 5.23 -1.12
CA LEU A 133 -21.95 5.36 -0.81
C LEU A 133 -22.74 5.48 -2.10
N ARG A 134 -23.78 4.66 -2.23
CA ARG A 134 -24.72 4.72 -3.36
C ARG A 134 -25.94 5.57 -3.02
N THR A 135 -26.44 6.31 -3.99
CA THR A 135 -27.73 7.00 -3.91
C THR A 135 -28.66 6.48 -5.01
N ASN A 136 -29.92 6.90 -4.97
CA ASN A 136 -30.87 6.65 -6.05
C ASN A 136 -30.89 7.79 -7.09
N LEU A 137 -29.99 8.76 -6.97
CA LEU A 137 -29.88 9.89 -7.89
C LEU A 137 -29.11 9.50 -9.15
N MET A 138 -29.46 10.13 -10.26
CA MET A 138 -28.74 10.02 -11.53
C MET A 138 -27.90 11.28 -11.75
N GLU A 139 -26.95 11.21 -12.68
CA GLU A 139 -26.08 12.35 -13.02
C GLU A 139 -26.88 13.63 -13.34
N LYS A 140 -27.98 13.51 -14.08
CA LYS A 140 -28.86 14.63 -14.46
C LYS A 140 -29.49 15.35 -13.25
N ASP A 141 -29.65 14.66 -12.12
CA ASP A 141 -30.24 15.22 -10.91
C ASP A 141 -29.20 16.03 -10.12
N VAL A 142 -27.91 15.67 -10.26
CA VAL A 142 -26.79 16.27 -9.53
C VAL A 142 -26.13 17.39 -10.33
N GLN A 143 -26.03 17.25 -11.66
CA GLN A 143 -25.35 18.23 -12.53
C GLN A 143 -25.78 19.69 -12.30
N PRO A 144 -27.09 20.01 -12.14
CA PRO A 144 -27.52 21.39 -11.90
C PRO A 144 -27.09 21.96 -10.55
N ILE A 145 -26.84 21.10 -9.55
CA ILE A 145 -26.56 21.50 -8.16
C ILE A 145 -25.14 21.14 -7.70
N LYS A 146 -24.28 20.62 -8.59
CA LYS A 146 -22.98 20.03 -8.23
C LYS A 146 -22.08 20.96 -7.42
N GLU A 147 -22.08 22.25 -7.72
CA GLU A 147 -21.26 23.24 -7.01
C GLU A 147 -21.78 23.48 -5.60
N GLN A 148 -23.10 23.61 -5.45
CA GLN A 148 -23.75 23.77 -4.14
C GLN A 148 -23.56 22.51 -3.29
N LEU A 149 -23.67 21.32 -3.89
CA LEU A 149 -23.43 20.07 -3.21
C LEU A 149 -21.97 19.95 -2.75
N ALA A 150 -21.00 20.24 -3.62
CA ALA A 150 -19.59 20.21 -3.28
C ALA A 150 -19.25 21.20 -2.15
N GLN A 151 -19.78 22.42 -2.20
CA GLN A 151 -19.60 23.41 -1.14
C GLN A 151 -20.22 22.92 0.18
N SER A 152 -21.44 22.39 0.12
CA SER A 152 -22.11 21.83 1.31
C SER A 152 -21.31 20.68 1.93
N MET A 153 -20.73 19.80 1.11
CA MET A 153 -19.83 18.75 1.60
C MET A 153 -18.58 19.33 2.26
N PHE A 154 -17.96 20.34 1.66
CA PHE A 154 -16.78 20.99 2.22
C PHE A 154 -17.08 21.67 3.57
N ASP A 155 -18.25 22.30 3.70
CA ASP A 155 -18.67 22.98 4.93
C ASP A 155 -18.94 21.99 6.09
N HIS A 156 -19.39 20.77 5.77
CA HIS A 156 -19.77 19.75 6.77
C HIS A 156 -18.72 18.66 7.00
N ILE A 157 -17.76 18.49 6.09
CA ILE A 157 -16.69 17.48 6.20
C ILE A 157 -15.37 18.23 6.43
N PRO A 158 -14.87 18.29 7.68
CA PRO A 158 -13.62 18.98 8.00
C PRO A 158 -12.45 18.37 7.22
N VAL A 159 -11.71 19.21 6.50
CA VAL A 159 -10.49 18.81 5.78
C VAL A 159 -9.30 19.70 6.16
N GLY A 160 -8.09 19.18 6.00
CA GLY A 160 -6.84 19.92 6.22
C GLY A 160 -6.11 19.57 7.53
N VAL A 161 -4.79 19.75 7.51
CA VAL A 161 -3.91 19.47 8.65
C VAL A 161 -4.23 20.44 9.80
N GLY A 162 -4.53 19.90 10.98
CA GLY A 162 -4.87 20.70 12.18
C GLY A 162 -6.34 21.09 12.28
N SER A 163 -7.19 20.70 11.33
CA SER A 163 -8.64 20.81 11.45
C SER A 163 -9.16 19.84 12.52
N LYS A 164 -10.23 20.23 13.24
CA LYS A 164 -10.86 19.42 14.28
C LYS A 164 -12.16 18.82 13.76
N GLY A 165 -12.50 17.62 14.23
CA GLY A 165 -13.79 17.00 13.96
C GLY A 165 -14.94 17.82 14.53
N ILE A 166 -16.11 17.74 13.86
CA ILE A 166 -17.36 18.35 14.32
C ILE A 166 -17.99 17.60 15.50
N ILE A 167 -17.64 16.32 15.68
CA ILE A 167 -18.13 15.50 16.79
C ILE A 167 -17.27 15.82 18.02
N PRO A 168 -17.86 16.38 19.09
CA PRO A 168 -17.13 16.62 20.32
C PRO A 168 -16.76 15.27 20.95
N MET A 169 -15.46 15.02 21.12
CA MET A 169 -14.92 13.81 21.75
C MET A 169 -13.95 14.17 22.86
N ASN A 170 -14.04 13.45 23.97
CA ASN A 170 -13.02 13.43 25.01
C ASN A 170 -12.07 12.22 24.82
N ALA A 171 -11.06 12.10 25.67
CA ALA A 171 -10.07 11.03 25.57
C ALA A 171 -10.67 9.61 25.72
N ARG A 172 -11.71 9.46 26.54
CA ARG A 172 -12.41 8.19 26.73
C ARG A 172 -13.25 7.84 25.51
N ASP A 173 -13.93 8.81 24.90
CA ASP A 173 -14.70 8.56 23.68
C ASP A 173 -13.80 8.06 22.55
N LEU A 174 -12.57 8.60 22.47
CA LEU A 174 -11.55 8.15 21.53
C LEU A 174 -11.10 6.72 21.81
N GLU A 175 -10.84 6.38 23.06
CA GLU A 175 -10.45 5.02 23.46
C GLU A 175 -11.54 4.00 23.10
N GLU A 176 -12.80 4.31 23.43
CA GLU A 176 -13.95 3.47 23.07
C GLU A 176 -14.11 3.35 21.54
N ALA A 177 -13.89 4.43 20.77
CA ALA A 177 -13.93 4.39 19.32
C ALA A 177 -12.81 3.52 18.71
N LEU A 178 -11.61 3.52 19.30
CA LEU A 178 -10.48 2.68 18.87
C LEU A 178 -10.73 1.19 19.14
N GLU A 179 -11.38 0.86 20.25
CA GLU A 179 -11.70 -0.54 20.61
C GLU A 179 -12.89 -1.09 19.81
N MET A 180 -13.93 -0.28 19.61
CA MET A 180 -15.20 -0.72 19.03
C MET A 180 -15.32 -0.47 17.52
N GLY A 181 -14.52 0.44 16.96
CA GLY A 181 -14.61 0.83 15.55
C GLY A 181 -16.02 1.32 15.18
N VAL A 182 -16.61 0.74 14.12
CA VAL A 182 -17.95 1.13 13.64
C VAL A 182 -19.05 0.95 14.69
N ASP A 183 -18.88 0.02 15.64
CA ASP A 183 -19.89 -0.22 16.68
C ASP A 183 -20.06 0.98 17.61
N TRP A 184 -18.98 1.75 17.82
CA TRP A 184 -19.07 3.04 18.51
C TRP A 184 -19.93 4.02 17.72
N SER A 185 -19.68 4.15 16.40
CA SER A 185 -20.48 5.03 15.54
C SER A 185 -21.96 4.65 15.50
N LEU A 186 -22.29 3.36 15.56
CA LEU A 186 -23.69 2.89 15.67
C LEU A 186 -24.33 3.31 17.00
N ARG A 187 -23.60 3.11 18.11
CA ARG A 187 -24.08 3.43 19.46
C ARG A 187 -24.37 4.93 19.62
N GLU A 188 -23.50 5.77 19.09
CA GLU A 188 -23.63 7.23 19.14
C GLU A 188 -24.58 7.80 18.06
N GLY A 189 -25.09 6.96 17.15
CA GLY A 189 -26.08 7.36 16.14
C GLY A 189 -25.51 8.00 14.86
N TYR A 190 -24.22 7.80 14.57
CA TYR A 190 -23.53 8.29 13.37
C TYR A 190 -23.55 7.31 12.18
N ALA A 191 -24.05 6.10 12.39
CA ALA A 191 -24.15 5.05 11.37
C ALA A 191 -25.45 4.26 11.52
N TRP A 192 -25.83 3.54 10.46
CA TRP A 192 -26.96 2.61 10.48
C TRP A 192 -26.48 1.17 10.64
N ALA A 193 -27.31 0.29 11.21
CA ALA A 193 -26.96 -1.12 11.43
C ALA A 193 -26.55 -1.84 10.12
N GLU A 194 -27.09 -1.40 8.99
CA GLU A 194 -26.75 -1.86 7.65
C GLU A 194 -25.34 -1.49 7.22
N ASP A 195 -24.79 -0.37 7.68
CA ASP A 195 -23.43 0.08 7.32
C ASP A 195 -22.39 -0.92 7.78
N LYS A 196 -22.60 -1.56 8.95
CA LYS A 196 -21.71 -2.61 9.46
C LYS A 196 -21.66 -3.84 8.56
N LYS A 197 -22.74 -4.16 7.85
CA LYS A 197 -22.79 -5.33 6.95
C LYS A 197 -22.00 -5.09 5.66
N ALA A 198 -21.67 -3.83 5.36
CA ALA A 198 -20.97 -3.41 4.16
C ALA A 198 -19.48 -3.10 4.40
N LEU A 199 -18.96 -3.42 5.59
CA LEU A 199 -17.53 -3.39 5.94
C LEU A 199 -16.92 -4.77 5.79
#